data_AF-A0A7Y3L1V6-F1
#
_entry.id   AF-A0A7Y3L1V6-F1
#
_cell.length_a   1.000
_cell.length_b   1.000
_cell.length_c   1.000
_cell.angle_alpha   90.00
_cell.angle_beta   90.00
_cell.angle_gamma   90.00
#
_symmetry.space_group_name_H-M   'P 1'
#
loop_
_entity.id
_entity.type
_entity.pdbx_description
1 polymer ?
#
loop_
_entity_poly.entity_id
_entity_poly.type
_entity_poly.pdbx_seq_one_letter_code
_entity_poly.pdbx_strand_id
1 'polypeptide(L)' 'MARYYLLIDRRPAGPFEKDELLARSDFRPDSIVCVVGATAADAWRRAADEPGLAGAFQASAAPLVLSPAPTPLLAEPPAP' A
#
# COMPACT_ATOMS: atom_id res chain seq x y z
N MET A 1 2.56 2.82 16.58
CA MET A 1 2.05 2.38 15.26
C MET A 1 0.63 2.90 15.12
N ALA A 2 0.30 3.53 13.99
CA ALA A 2 -1.06 4.00 13.72
C ALA A 2 -1.95 2.81 13.37
N ARG A 3 -3.13 2.74 13.98
CA ARG A 3 -4.15 1.71 13.71
C ARG A 3 -5.33 2.34 12.97
N TYR A 4 -6.03 1.55 12.19
CA TYR A 4 -7.11 2.00 11.31
C TYR A 4 -8.34 1.10 11.45
N TYR A 5 -9.52 1.71 11.46
CA TYR A 5 -10.79 1.02 11.23
C TYR A 5 -11.11 1.03 9.74
N LEU A 6 -11.60 -0.09 9.23
CA LEU A 6 -12.05 -0.27 7.86
C LEU A 6 -13.58 -0.32 7.83
N LEU A 7 -14.22 0.42 6.94
CA LEU A 7 -15.67 0.37 6.80
C LEU A 7 -16.08 -0.78 5.86
N ILE A 8 -16.69 -1.82 6.42
CA ILE A 8 -17.21 -2.99 5.69
C ILE A 8 -18.72 -3.05 5.93
N ASP A 9 -19.54 -3.09 4.88
CA ASP A 9 -21.01 -3.16 5.00
C ASP A 9 -21.61 -2.08 5.93
N ARG A 10 -21.08 -0.84 5.85
CA ARG A 10 -21.43 0.29 6.72
C ARG A 10 -21.14 0.08 8.22
N ARG A 11 -20.31 -0.91 8.56
CA ARG A 11 -19.85 -1.17 9.93
C ARG A 11 -18.34 -0.98 10.03
N PRO A 12 -17.85 -0.33 11.10
CA PRO A 12 -16.43 -0.28 11.39
C PRO A 12 -15.92 -1.69 11.75
N ALA A 13 -14.92 -2.16 11.03
CA ALA A 13 -14.17 -3.39 11.30
C ALA A 13 -12.75 -3.03 11.72
N GLY A 14 -12.21 -3.74 12.73
CA GLY A 14 -10.85 -3.54 13.23
C GLY A 14 -10.81 -3.36 14.75
N PRO A 15 -9.77 -2.70 15.30
CA PRO A 15 -8.73 -1.95 14.59
C PRO A 15 -7.67 -2.85 13.92
N PHE A 16 -7.22 -2.46 12.73
CA PHE A 16 -6.17 -3.14 11.97
C PHE A 16 -4.92 -2.25 11.84
N GLU A 17 -3.77 -2.86 11.69
CA GLU A 17 -2.54 -2.16 11.31
C GLU A 17 -2.46 -1.92 9.79
N LYS A 18 -1.58 -1.00 9.38
CA LYS A 18 -1.36 -0.70 7.97
C LYS A 18 -0.99 -1.97 7.18
N ASP A 19 -0.07 -2.76 7.70
CA ASP A 19 0.40 -3.99 7.04
C ASP A 19 -0.72 -5.04 6.96
N GLU A 20 -1.57 -5.15 7.98
CA GLU A 20 -2.73 -6.03 7.96
C GLU A 20 -3.73 -5.61 6.88
N LEU A 21 -4.01 -4.31 6.74
CA LEU A 21 -4.88 -3.81 5.68
C LEU A 21 -4.28 -4.10 4.30
N LEU A 22 -2.99 -3.85 4.09
CA LEU A 22 -2.33 -4.08 2.81
C LEU A 22 -2.20 -5.56 2.45
N ALA A 23 -2.09 -6.45 3.45
CA ALA A 23 -2.08 -7.90 3.24
C ALA A 23 -3.46 -8.45 2.82
N ARG A 24 -4.54 -7.70 3.04
CA ARG A 24 -5.89 -8.14 2.65
C ARG A 24 -6.10 -7.97 1.16
N SER A 25 -6.46 -9.07 0.50
CA SER A 25 -6.79 -9.07 -0.93
C SER A 25 -8.00 -8.20 -1.28
N ASP A 26 -8.89 -7.93 -0.32
CA ASP A 26 -10.08 -7.09 -0.48
C ASP A 26 -9.83 -5.60 -0.22
N PHE A 27 -8.65 -5.24 0.28
CA PHE A 27 -8.32 -3.85 0.54
C PHE A 27 -8.01 -3.14 -0.78
N ARG A 28 -8.65 -1.99 -0.96
CA ARG A 28 -8.62 -1.21 -2.21
C ARG A 28 -8.38 0.26 -1.88
N PRO A 29 -7.81 1.04 -2.82
CA PRO A 29 -7.64 2.50 -2.64
C PRO A 29 -8.97 3.23 -2.32
N ASP A 30 -10.10 2.75 -2.87
CA ASP A 30 -11.44 3.27 -2.58
C ASP A 30 -12.03 2.82 -1.23
N SER A 31 -11.34 1.96 -0.47
CA SER A 31 -11.82 1.52 0.85
C SER A 31 -11.89 2.68 1.82
N ILE A 32 -12.98 2.79 2.58
CA ILE A 32 -13.15 3.87 3.56
C ILE A 32 -12.50 3.44 4.89
N VAL A 33 -11.57 4.24 5.37
CA VAL A 33 -10.77 3.99 6.56
C VAL A 33 -10.84 5.17 7.53
N CYS A 34 -10.61 4.89 8.81
CA CYS A 34 -10.57 5.89 9.88
C CYS A 34 -9.42 5.58 10.84
N VAL A 35 -8.57 6.57 11.11
CA VAL A 35 -7.44 6.43 12.05
C VAL A 35 -7.98 6.32 13.49
N VAL A 36 -7.50 5.31 14.22
CA VAL A 36 -7.79 5.15 15.64
C VAL A 36 -7.26 6.36 16.40
N GLY A 37 -8.14 7.08 17.09
CA GLY A 37 -7.80 8.31 17.82
C GLY A 37 -8.13 9.61 17.07
N ALA A 38 -8.61 9.53 15.84
CA ALA A 38 -9.19 10.69 15.17
C ALA A 38 -10.50 11.09 15.87
N THR A 39 -10.54 12.30 16.43
CA THR A 39 -11.69 12.85 17.16
C THR A 39 -12.64 13.64 16.26
N ALA A 40 -12.27 13.88 15.01
CA ALA A 40 -13.08 14.60 14.05
C ALA A 40 -14.16 13.68 13.43
N ALA A 41 -15.37 14.20 13.25
CA ALA A 41 -16.45 13.50 12.54
C ALA A 41 -16.08 13.16 11.07
N ASP A 42 -15.13 13.91 10.49
CA ASP A 42 -14.60 13.74 9.13
C ASP A 42 -13.37 12.80 9.06
N ALA A 43 -13.24 11.91 10.03
CA ALA A 43 -12.11 10.97 10.11
C ALA A 43 -12.21 9.82 9.10
N TRP A 44 -13.42 9.52 8.61
CA TRP A 44 -13.66 8.50 7.59
C TRP A 44 -13.36 9.05 6.21
N ARG A 45 -12.33 8.52 5.56
CA ARG A 45 -11.90 8.91 4.20
C ARG A 45 -11.41 7.70 3.43
N ARG A 46 -11.20 7.86 2.12
CA ARG A 46 -10.66 6.78 1.29
C ARG A 46 -9.22 6.47 1.70
N ALA A 47 -8.84 5.21 1.59
CA ALA A 47 -7.49 4.75 1.90
C ALA A 47 -6.42 5.43 1.00
N ALA A 48 -6.79 5.78 -0.24
CA ALA A 48 -5.93 6.54 -1.14
C ALA A 48 -5.70 8.01 -0.69
N ASP A 49 -6.66 8.60 0.02
CA ASP A 49 -6.59 9.99 0.52
C ASP A 49 -5.98 10.07 1.93
N GLU A 50 -5.78 8.93 2.60
CA GLU A 50 -5.19 8.87 3.93
C GLU A 50 -3.66 8.84 3.79
N PRO A 51 -2.91 9.85 4.28
CA PRO A 51 -1.47 9.98 4.02
C PRO A 51 -0.62 8.81 4.55
N GLY A 52 -1.03 8.13 5.62
CA GLY A 52 -0.39 6.92 6.13
C GLY A 52 -0.53 5.71 5.19
N LEU A 53 -1.61 5.63 4.42
CA LEU A 53 -1.92 4.54 3.48
C LEU A 53 -1.64 4.89 2.01
N ALA A 54 -1.74 6.16 1.61
CA ALA A 54 -1.55 6.64 0.24
C ALA A 54 -0.22 6.19 -0.37
N GLY A 55 0.86 6.22 0.42
CA GLY A 55 2.18 5.77 -0.02
C GLY A 55 2.26 4.28 -0.37
N ALA A 56 1.38 3.44 0.20
CA ALA A 56 1.34 2.02 -0.12
C ALA A 56 0.64 1.73 -1.46
N PHE A 57 -0.28 2.60 -1.89
CA PHE A 57 -0.92 2.50 -3.20
C PHE A 57 -0.06 3.12 -4.32
N GLN A 58 0.70 4.19 -4.02
CA GLN A 58 1.61 4.79 -5.01
C GLN A 58 2.77 3.89 -5.42
N ALA A 59 3.24 2.98 -4.55
CA ALA A 59 4.30 2.04 -4.91
C ALA A 59 3.91 1.10 -6.07
N SER A 60 2.61 0.87 -6.30
CA SER A 60 2.11 0.10 -7.45
C SER A 60 2.05 0.92 -8.75
N ALA A 61 2.19 2.24 -8.67
CA ALA A 61 2.23 3.16 -9.81
C ALA A 61 3.64 3.69 -10.09
N ALA A 62 4.68 3.16 -9.41
CA ALA A 62 6.00 3.24 -10.00
C ALA A 62 5.89 2.51 -11.36
N PRO A 63 6.20 3.15 -12.50
CA PRO A 63 6.49 2.36 -13.67
C PRO A 63 7.51 1.33 -13.20
N LEU A 64 7.24 0.05 -13.44
CA LEU A 64 8.31 -0.92 -13.55
C LEU A 64 9.21 -0.32 -14.62
N VAL A 65 10.16 0.52 -14.20
CA VAL A 65 11.43 0.67 -14.87
C VAL A 65 11.93 -0.75 -14.80
N LEU A 66 11.61 -1.51 -15.84
CA LEU A 66 12.35 -2.68 -16.26
C LEU A 66 13.75 -2.14 -16.46
N SER A 67 14.49 -1.98 -15.36
CA SER A 67 15.93 -1.96 -15.43
C SER A 67 16.24 -3.23 -16.20
N PRO A 68 16.81 -3.12 -17.41
CA PRO A 68 17.20 -4.32 -18.13
C PRO A 68 18.00 -5.15 -17.15
N ALA A 69 17.67 -6.44 -17.06
CA ALA A 69 18.41 -7.37 -16.22
C ALA A 69 19.90 -7.07 -16.42
N PRO A 70 20.70 -6.96 -15.34
CA PRO A 70 22.12 -6.67 -15.49
C PRO A 70 22.67 -7.66 -16.50
N THR A 71 23.15 -7.15 -17.63
CA THR A 71 23.70 -7.98 -18.70
C THR A 71 24.71 -8.92 -18.04
N PRO A 72 24.53 -10.25 -18.12
CA PRO A 72 25.57 -11.14 -17.64
C PRO A 72 26.83 -10.78 -18.42
N LEU A 73 27.88 -10.35 -17.72
CA LEU A 73 29.21 -10.24 -18.30
C LEU A 73 29.58 -11.66 -18.77
N LEU A 74 29.32 -11.94 -20.04
CA LEU A 74 29.92 -13.06 -20.74
C LEU A 74 31.42 -12.78 -20.69
N ALA A 75 32.13 -13.48 -19.81
CA ALA A 75 33.57 -13.49 -19.82
C ALA A 75 33.98 -13.90 -21.24
N GLU A 76 34.57 -12.97 -21.99
CA GLU A 76 35.19 -13.29 -23.26
C GLU A 76 36.18 -14.44 -23.03
N PRO A 77 36.06 -15.57 -23.75
CA PRO A 77 37.06 -16.60 -23.67
C PRO A 77 38.40 -16.01 -24.17
N PRO A 78 39.53 -16.29 -23.50
CA PRO A 78 40.82 -15.84 -24.00
C PRO A 78 41.06 -16.42 -25.40
N ALA A 79 41.40 -15.54 -26.35
CA ALA A 79 41.77 -15.93 -27.70
C ALA A 79 43.02 -16.84 -27.70
N PRO A 80 43.11 -17.81 -28.64
CA PRO A 80 44.23 -18.74 -28.74
C PRO A 80 45.55 -18.10 -29.19
#